data_AF-A0A9D2S565-F1
#
_entry.id   AF-A0A9D2S565-F1
#
_cell.length_a   1.000
_cell.length_b   1.000
_cell.length_c   1.000
_cell.angle_alpha   90.00
_cell.angle_beta   90.00
_cell.angle_gamma   90.00
#
_symmetry.space_group_name_H-M   'P 1'
#
loop_
_entity.id
_entity.type
_entity.pdbx_description
1 polymer ?
#
loop_
_entity_poly.entity_id
_entity_poly.type
_entity_poly.pdbx_seq_one_letter_code
_entity_poly.pdbx_strand_id
1 'polypeptide(L)'
;MEQARIGFAFCGSFCTWGRAVEVLRQTAQRYETVIPIVSERGSGTDTRFGCARDFLEEMERICGRPVISTVVQAEPIGPKGLLDVLVICPCTGNTLAKLALGITDSTVTMAAKSHLRRGGAVVIALSTNDGLSASAKNIGALLDKKHVYFVPFGQDDPAGKPRSLQADFTQVTQAVEAARQGRQLQPILLGCPAAEG
;
A
#
# COMPACT_ATOMS: atom_id res chain seq x y z
N MET A 1 -20.40 3.67 8.37
CA MET A 1 -18.93 3.73 8.22
C MET A 1 -18.30 3.52 9.59
N GLU A 2 -17.14 2.89 9.64
CA GLU A 2 -16.38 2.72 10.88
C GLU A 2 -15.54 3.94 11.24
N GLN A 3 -15.43 4.21 12.55
CA GLN A 3 -14.60 5.27 13.11
C GLN A 3 -13.13 4.84 13.11
N ALA A 4 -12.48 4.98 11.97
CA ALA A 4 -11.04 4.86 11.81
C ALA A 4 -10.55 5.80 10.71
N ARG A 5 -9.32 6.29 10.87
CA ARG A 5 -8.64 7.16 9.92
C ARG A 5 -7.59 6.35 9.19
N ILE A 6 -7.85 6.06 7.93
CA ILE A 6 -7.00 5.23 7.09
C ILE A 6 -6.18 6.13 6.17
N GLY A 7 -4.85 6.04 6.24
CA GLY A 7 -4.00 6.59 5.19
C GLY A 7 -3.93 5.59 4.06
N PHE A 8 -4.22 5.99 2.84
CA PHE A 8 -4.19 5.10 1.68
C PHE A 8 -3.14 5.58 0.70
N ALA A 9 -1.99 4.92 0.69
CA ALA A 9 -0.81 5.32 -0.03
C ALA A 9 -0.63 4.56 -1.33
N PHE A 10 -0.48 5.31 -2.43
CA PHE A 10 -0.11 4.80 -3.74
C PHE A 10 1.37 5.06 -3.98
N CYS A 11 2.13 3.99 -4.22
CA CYS A 11 3.46 4.12 -4.82
C CYS A 11 3.39 3.73 -6.30
N GLY A 12 4.54 3.64 -6.99
CA GLY A 12 4.61 3.37 -8.43
C GLY A 12 3.91 2.09 -8.89
N SER A 13 4.17 1.65 -10.13
CA SER A 13 3.38 0.61 -10.82
C SER A 13 1.99 1.09 -11.26
N PHE A 14 2.01 2.11 -12.13
CA PHE A 14 0.82 2.75 -12.72
C PHE A 14 -0.16 1.78 -13.37
N CYS A 15 0.31 0.64 -13.89
CA CYS A 15 -0.55 -0.40 -14.46
C CYS A 15 -1.56 -0.99 -13.47
N THR A 16 -1.33 -0.85 -12.16
CA THR A 16 -2.20 -1.37 -11.10
C THR A 16 -3.06 -0.30 -10.43
N TRP A 17 -2.92 0.96 -10.83
CA TRP A 17 -3.63 2.08 -10.19
C TRP A 17 -5.15 1.99 -10.36
N GLY A 18 -5.65 1.56 -11.51
CA GLY A 18 -7.10 1.36 -11.69
C GLY A 18 -7.69 0.37 -10.66
N ARG A 19 -7.01 -0.75 -10.42
CA ARG A 19 -7.40 -1.73 -9.38
C ARG A 19 -7.28 -1.14 -7.98
N ALA A 20 -6.21 -0.41 -7.70
CA ALA A 20 -5.99 0.19 -6.38
C ALA A 20 -6.95 1.36 -6.08
N VAL A 21 -7.40 2.12 -7.09
CA VAL A 21 -8.45 3.15 -6.94
C VAL A 21 -9.79 2.52 -6.61
N GLU A 22 -10.12 1.35 -7.17
CA GLU A 22 -11.32 0.62 -6.76
C GLU A 22 -11.24 0.17 -5.30
N VAL A 23 -10.08 -0.32 -4.86
CA VAL A 23 -9.86 -0.64 -3.43
C VAL A 23 -9.97 0.61 -2.56
N LEU A 24 -9.45 1.75 -3.00
CA LEU A 24 -9.60 3.03 -2.31
C LEU A 24 -11.08 3.39 -2.14
N ARG A 25 -11.88 3.23 -3.19
CA ARG A 25 -13.33 3.47 -3.17
C ARG A 25 -14.04 2.57 -2.16
N GLN A 26 -13.72 1.28 -2.15
CA GLN A 26 -14.25 0.33 -1.16
C GLN A 26 -13.83 0.69 0.27
N THR A 27 -12.59 1.13 0.44
CA THR A 27 -12.06 1.59 1.73
C THR A 27 -12.80 2.85 2.20
N ALA A 28 -13.04 3.82 1.32
CA ALA A 28 -13.77 5.05 1.61
C ALA A 28 -15.26 4.83 1.90
N GLN A 29 -15.87 3.78 1.34
CA GLN A 29 -17.23 3.35 1.70
C GLN A 29 -17.28 2.72 3.10
N ARG A 30 -16.17 2.11 3.54
CA ARG A 30 -16.11 1.36 4.80
C ARG A 30 -15.77 2.23 6.00
N TYR A 31 -14.83 3.15 5.86
CA TYR A 31 -14.27 3.96 6.95
C TYR A 31 -14.62 5.44 6.79
N GLU A 32 -14.85 6.12 7.91
CA GLU A 32 -15.28 7.52 7.94
C GLU A 32 -14.23 8.47 7.36
N THR A 33 -12.95 8.19 7.56
CA THR A 33 -11.87 9.03 7.05
C THR A 33 -10.84 8.19 6.31
N VAL A 34 -10.68 8.50 5.02
CA VAL A 34 -9.58 8.01 4.19
C VAL A 34 -8.77 9.20 3.71
N ILE A 35 -7.45 9.16 3.89
CA ILE A 35 -6.53 10.22 3.50
C ILE A 35 -5.66 9.66 2.36
N PRO A 36 -5.82 10.16 1.12
CA PRO A 36 -5.04 9.67 0.00
C PRO A 36 -3.62 10.23 0.07
N ILE A 37 -2.63 9.35 -0.12
CA ILE A 37 -1.21 9.68 -0.09
C ILE A 37 -0.60 9.16 -1.40
N VAL A 38 0.19 9.96 -2.09
CA VAL A 38 0.78 9.58 -3.38
C VAL A 38 2.27 9.91 -3.38
N SER A 39 3.10 9.00 -3.87
CA SER A 39 4.53 9.30 -4.09
C SER A 39 4.69 10.40 -5.15
N GLU A 40 5.74 11.20 -5.04
CA GLU A 40 6.06 12.30 -5.97
C GLU A 40 6.12 11.83 -7.42
N ARG A 41 6.63 10.61 -7.64
CA ARG A 41 6.63 9.97 -8.96
C ARG A 41 5.23 9.69 -9.47
N GLY A 42 4.34 9.24 -8.59
CA GLY A 42 2.94 8.97 -8.90
C GLY A 42 2.17 10.24 -9.27
N SER A 43 2.43 11.35 -8.58
CA SER A 43 1.71 12.62 -8.78
C SER A 43 2.16 13.41 -10.00
N GLY A 44 3.32 13.09 -10.60
CA GLY A 44 3.91 13.89 -11.68
C GLY A 44 4.24 13.14 -12.97
N THR A 45 3.83 11.88 -13.11
CA THR A 45 4.17 11.06 -14.28
C THR A 45 2.91 10.61 -15.02
N ASP A 46 2.67 11.21 -16.19
CA ASP A 46 1.68 10.68 -17.13
C ASP A 46 2.19 9.39 -17.75
N THR A 47 1.29 8.42 -17.90
CA THR A 47 1.64 7.13 -18.50
C THR A 47 0.58 6.71 -19.50
N ARG A 48 0.86 5.65 -20.27
CA ARG A 48 -0.16 4.99 -21.09
C ARG A 48 -1.38 4.46 -20.32
N PHE A 49 -1.31 4.44 -18.98
CA PHE A 49 -2.40 3.99 -18.10
C PHE A 49 -3.27 5.15 -17.59
N GLY A 50 -2.95 6.39 -17.94
CA GLY A 50 -3.72 7.58 -17.56
C GLY A 50 -2.84 8.78 -17.20
N CYS A 51 -3.46 9.95 -17.14
CA CYS A 51 -2.84 11.17 -16.66
C CYS A 51 -2.76 11.15 -15.13
N ALA A 52 -1.63 11.59 -14.56
CA ALA A 52 -1.44 11.64 -13.11
C ALA A 52 -2.49 12.53 -12.45
N ARG A 53 -2.83 13.66 -13.09
CA ARG A 53 -3.83 14.61 -12.59
C ARG A 53 -5.20 13.98 -12.42
N ASP A 54 -5.68 13.22 -13.40
CA ASP A 54 -6.99 12.58 -13.36
C ASP A 54 -7.11 11.61 -12.18
N PHE A 55 -6.02 10.86 -11.91
CA PHE A 55 -5.96 9.98 -10.75
C PHE A 55 -6.00 10.75 -9.43
N LEU A 56 -5.28 11.87 -9.32
CA LEU A 56 -5.30 12.70 -8.11
C LEU A 56 -6.69 13.27 -7.87
N GLU A 57 -7.32 13.87 -8.89
CA GLU A 57 -8.67 14.43 -8.80
C GLU A 57 -9.69 13.36 -8.41
N GLU A 58 -9.59 12.15 -8.96
CA GLU A 58 -10.46 11.03 -8.59
C GLU A 58 -10.23 10.56 -7.15
N MET A 59 -8.97 10.48 -6.69
CA MET A 59 -8.65 10.14 -5.30
C MET A 59 -9.21 11.16 -4.31
N GLU A 60 -9.07 12.46 -4.62
CA GLU A 60 -9.60 13.55 -3.80
C GLU A 60 -11.13 13.50 -3.75
N ARG A 61 -11.77 13.23 -4.90
CA ARG A 61 -13.24 13.07 -4.99
C ARG A 61 -13.73 11.88 -4.17
N ILE A 62 -13.05 10.73 -4.25
CA ILE A 62 -13.40 9.53 -3.46
C ILE A 62 -13.23 9.79 -1.96
N CYS A 63 -12.15 10.44 -1.56
CA CYS A 63 -11.80 10.63 -0.16
C CYS A 63 -12.42 11.88 0.48
N GLY A 64 -12.94 12.80 -0.33
CA GLY A 64 -13.41 14.13 0.10
C GLY A 64 -12.32 14.99 0.73
N ARG A 65 -11.03 14.74 0.40
CA ARG A 65 -9.87 15.35 1.05
C ARG A 65 -8.71 15.50 0.06
N PRO A 66 -7.86 16.54 0.20
CA PRO A 66 -6.69 16.72 -0.65
C PRO A 66 -5.68 15.57 -0.54
N VAL A 67 -5.00 15.27 -1.64
CA VAL A 67 -3.91 14.30 -1.66
C VAL A 67 -2.67 14.85 -0.96
N ILE A 68 -2.08 14.03 -0.08
CA ILE A 68 -0.71 14.25 0.44
C ILE A 68 0.27 13.74 -0.62
N SER A 69 1.00 14.64 -1.27
CA SER A 69 1.88 14.30 -2.41
C SER A 69 3.35 14.67 -2.20
N THR A 70 3.71 15.28 -1.06
CA THR A 70 5.10 15.68 -0.74
C THR A 70 5.57 15.15 0.61
N VAL A 71 6.88 14.89 0.75
CA VAL A 71 7.52 14.56 2.04
C VAL A 71 7.11 15.52 3.16
N VAL A 72 7.06 16.83 2.88
CA VAL A 72 6.72 17.87 3.87
C VAL A 72 5.28 17.70 4.38
N GLN A 73 4.34 17.37 3.51
CA GLN A 73 2.95 17.11 3.90
C GLN A 73 2.78 15.76 4.63
N ALA A 74 3.64 14.77 4.37
CA ALA A 74 3.59 13.46 5.00
C ALA A 74 4.23 13.43 6.41
N GLU A 75 5.22 14.28 6.68
CA GLU A 75 5.91 14.34 7.98
C GLU A 75 4.94 14.45 9.17
N PRO A 76 3.92 15.33 9.15
CA PRO A 76 2.98 15.52 10.27
C PRO A 76 2.12 14.30 10.62
N ILE A 77 2.04 13.27 9.77
CA ILE A 77 1.30 12.02 10.06
C ILE A 77 1.72 11.46 11.41
N GLY A 78 3.02 11.52 11.70
CA GLY A 78 3.61 11.09 12.96
C GLY A 78 3.28 12.06 14.09
N PRO A 79 3.83 13.27 14.17
CA PRO A 79 3.58 14.17 15.29
C PRO A 79 2.10 14.43 15.60
N LYS A 80 1.23 14.54 14.59
CA LYS A 80 -0.18 14.96 14.77
C LYS A 80 -1.19 13.83 14.95
N GLY A 81 -0.79 12.56 14.94
CA GLY A 81 -1.78 11.51 15.20
C GLY A 81 -2.76 11.26 14.08
N LEU A 82 -2.41 11.51 12.81
CA LEU A 82 -3.41 11.65 11.74
C LEU A 82 -4.12 10.34 11.34
N LEU A 83 -3.45 9.20 11.52
CA LEU A 83 -3.88 7.89 11.02
C LEU A 83 -3.93 6.87 12.15
N ASP A 84 -4.86 5.93 12.05
CA ASP A 84 -4.93 4.72 12.87
C ASP A 84 -4.25 3.54 12.14
N VAL A 85 -4.38 3.48 10.81
CA VAL A 85 -3.68 2.53 9.93
C VAL A 85 -3.20 3.23 8.67
N LEU A 86 -2.01 2.88 8.19
CA LEU A 86 -1.50 3.26 6.87
C LEU A 86 -1.48 2.04 5.94
N VAL A 87 -2.25 2.09 4.86
CA VAL A 87 -2.22 1.11 3.76
C VAL A 87 -1.26 1.61 2.69
N ILE A 88 -0.41 0.74 2.14
CA ILE A 88 0.38 0.99 0.94
C ILE A 88 -0.07 0.01 -0.16
N CYS A 89 -0.83 0.51 -1.12
CA CYS A 89 -1.48 -0.30 -2.16
C CYS A 89 -1.55 0.49 -3.49
N PRO A 90 -0.86 0.05 -4.55
CA PRO A 90 0.13 -1.03 -4.59
C PRO A 90 1.40 -0.67 -3.80
N CYS A 91 2.18 -1.68 -3.38
CA CYS A 91 3.54 -1.53 -2.88
C CYS A 91 4.57 -2.20 -3.82
N THR A 92 5.34 -1.39 -4.56
CA THR A 92 6.36 -1.88 -5.51
C THR A 92 7.59 -2.46 -4.83
N GLY A 93 8.38 -3.27 -5.54
CA GLY A 93 9.67 -3.77 -5.08
C GLY A 93 10.64 -2.66 -4.62
N ASN A 94 10.66 -1.52 -5.33
CA ASN A 94 11.45 -0.35 -4.93
C ASN A 94 10.98 0.23 -3.59
N THR A 95 9.67 0.39 -3.38
CA THR A 95 9.14 0.89 -2.11
C THR A 95 9.39 -0.12 -0.98
N LEU A 96 9.21 -1.43 -1.23
CA LEU A 96 9.54 -2.49 -0.28
C LEU A 96 11.01 -2.41 0.16
N ALA A 97 11.95 -2.28 -0.79
CA ALA A 97 13.37 -2.16 -0.49
C ALA A 97 13.67 -0.94 0.38
N LYS A 98 13.07 0.20 0.06
CA LYS A 98 13.25 1.44 0.83
C LYS A 98 12.71 1.29 2.26
N LEU A 99 11.51 0.72 2.42
CA LEU A 99 10.92 0.48 3.73
C LEU A 99 11.76 -0.49 4.57
N ALA A 100 12.23 -1.59 3.98
CA ALA A 100 13.08 -2.56 4.66
C ALA A 100 14.39 -1.95 5.16
N LEU A 101 14.98 -1.04 4.38
CA LEU A 101 16.24 -0.34 4.69
C LEU A 101 16.04 0.95 5.50
N GLY A 102 14.81 1.34 5.81
CA GLY A 102 14.53 2.59 6.55
C GLY A 102 14.77 3.88 5.75
N ILE A 103 14.80 3.81 4.43
CA ILE A 103 14.96 4.96 3.53
C ILE A 103 13.64 5.75 3.45
N THR A 104 13.71 7.07 3.63
CA THR A 104 12.54 7.97 3.64
C THR A 104 12.69 9.15 2.70
N ASP A 105 12.85 8.86 1.43
CA ASP A 105 13.11 9.82 0.34
C ASP A 105 11.87 10.09 -0.55
N SER A 106 10.71 9.59 -0.17
CA SER A 106 9.43 9.82 -0.85
C SER A 106 8.29 10.03 0.14
N THR A 107 7.22 10.69 -0.30
CA THR A 107 5.98 10.90 0.47
C THR A 107 5.49 9.62 1.15
N VAL A 108 5.44 8.50 0.42
CA VAL A 108 4.95 7.21 0.95
C VAL A 108 5.89 6.66 2.02
N THR A 109 7.20 6.66 1.77
CA THR A 109 8.18 6.18 2.76
C THR A 109 8.25 7.08 4.00
N MET A 110 8.04 8.39 3.84
CA MET A 110 7.95 9.32 4.97
C MET A 110 6.68 9.07 5.78
N ALA A 111 5.52 8.90 5.13
CA ALA A 111 4.27 8.55 5.79
C ALA A 111 4.43 7.26 6.62
N ALA A 112 5.05 6.22 6.05
CA ALA A 112 5.29 4.96 6.75
C ALA A 112 6.21 5.13 7.97
N LYS A 113 7.35 5.82 7.84
CA LYS A 113 8.25 6.07 8.96
C LYS A 113 7.58 6.89 10.06
N SER A 114 6.91 7.98 9.69
CA SER A 114 6.20 8.85 10.63
C SER A 114 5.09 8.10 11.36
N HIS A 115 4.35 7.23 10.67
CA HIS A 115 3.32 6.40 11.28
C HIS A 115 3.92 5.32 12.20
N LEU A 116 4.95 4.60 11.76
CA LEU A 116 5.64 3.58 12.58
C LEU A 116 6.31 4.17 13.83
N ARG A 117 6.79 5.42 13.78
CA ARG A 117 7.39 6.10 14.95
C ARG A 117 6.48 6.10 16.18
N ARG A 118 5.16 6.04 15.99
CA ARG A 118 4.18 5.98 17.08
C ARG A 118 3.58 4.59 17.32
N GLY A 119 4.15 3.54 16.74
CA GLY A 119 3.59 2.19 16.78
C GLY A 119 2.32 2.03 15.93
N GLY A 120 2.10 2.91 14.95
CA GLY A 120 0.97 2.82 14.03
C GLY A 120 1.11 1.64 13.07
N ALA A 121 -0.01 0.98 12.74
CA ALA A 121 -0.03 -0.19 11.88
C ALA A 121 0.15 0.18 10.40
N VAL A 122 1.13 -0.43 9.73
CA VAL A 122 1.34 -0.32 8.28
C VAL A 122 0.94 -1.62 7.61
N VAL A 123 -0.01 -1.54 6.68
CA VAL A 123 -0.49 -2.67 5.87
C VAL A 123 0.06 -2.56 4.46
N ILE A 124 0.77 -3.59 4.00
CA ILE A 124 1.46 -3.61 2.70
C ILE A 124 0.72 -4.54 1.73
N ALA A 125 0.26 -3.99 0.61
CA ALA A 125 -0.27 -4.76 -0.52
C ALA A 125 0.79 -4.82 -1.62
N LEU A 126 1.70 -5.79 -1.54
CA LEU A 126 2.83 -5.91 -2.47
C LEU A 126 2.40 -6.20 -3.92
N SER A 127 3.17 -5.69 -4.87
CA SER A 127 2.99 -5.90 -6.30
C SER A 127 4.34 -5.74 -6.99
N THR A 128 5.06 -6.84 -7.19
CA THR A 128 6.40 -6.79 -7.79
C THR A 128 6.77 -8.07 -8.51
N ASN A 129 7.46 -7.95 -9.64
CA ASN A 129 7.86 -9.09 -10.49
C ASN A 129 9.11 -9.81 -9.98
N ASP A 130 9.78 -9.27 -8.97
CA ASP A 130 11.00 -9.78 -8.34
C ASP A 130 10.76 -10.25 -6.88
N GLY A 131 9.51 -10.56 -6.55
CA GLY A 131 9.06 -10.95 -5.21
C GLY A 131 9.79 -12.16 -4.64
N LEU A 132 10.03 -13.18 -5.48
CA LEU A 132 10.80 -14.39 -5.14
C LEU A 132 12.27 -14.29 -5.55
N SER A 133 12.80 -13.08 -5.76
CA SER A 133 14.21 -12.82 -6.04
C SER A 133 14.72 -11.60 -5.24
N ALA A 134 14.95 -10.45 -5.88
CA ALA A 134 15.57 -9.29 -5.23
C ALA A 134 14.71 -8.71 -4.08
N SER A 135 13.38 -8.78 -4.20
CA SER A 135 12.46 -8.31 -3.17
C SER A 135 12.25 -9.31 -2.03
N ALA A 136 12.64 -10.58 -2.19
CA ALA A 136 12.38 -11.64 -1.21
C ALA A 136 12.97 -11.30 0.18
N LYS A 137 14.22 -10.82 0.20
CA LYS A 137 14.88 -10.40 1.45
C LYS A 137 14.17 -9.21 2.12
N ASN A 138 13.60 -8.30 1.33
CA ASN A 138 12.91 -7.12 1.83
C ASN A 138 11.55 -7.50 2.42
N ILE A 139 10.83 -8.43 1.78
CA ILE A 139 9.60 -9.02 2.31
C ILE A 139 9.89 -9.71 3.65
N GLY A 140 10.92 -10.57 3.70
CA GLY A 140 11.34 -11.23 4.95
C GLY A 140 11.70 -10.23 6.06
N ALA A 141 12.49 -9.20 5.75
CA ALA A 141 12.87 -8.17 6.71
C ALA A 141 11.67 -7.35 7.23
N LEU A 142 10.64 -7.14 6.40
CA LEU A 142 9.43 -6.43 6.78
C LEU A 142 8.44 -7.31 7.55
N LEU A 143 8.41 -8.62 7.30
CA LEU A 143 7.60 -9.58 8.07
C LEU A 143 8.05 -9.65 9.55
N ASP A 144 9.33 -9.44 9.83
CA ASP A 144 9.88 -9.41 11.19
C ASP A 144 9.62 -8.08 11.92
N LYS A 145 9.24 -7.01 11.20
CA LYS A 145 9.01 -5.70 11.82
C LYS A 145 7.68 -5.63 12.56
N LYS A 146 7.74 -5.20 13.82
CA LYS A 146 6.55 -4.84 14.60
C LYS A 146 5.71 -3.79 13.87
N HIS A 147 4.39 -3.94 13.97
CA HIS A 147 3.39 -3.06 13.35
C HIS A 147 3.39 -3.04 11.81
N VAL A 148 4.14 -3.92 11.16
CA VAL A 148 4.05 -4.14 9.71
C VAL A 148 3.25 -5.41 9.46
N TYR A 149 2.26 -5.29 8.59
CA TYR A 149 1.35 -6.36 8.19
C TYR A 149 1.27 -6.42 6.67
N PHE A 150 0.89 -7.57 6.14
CA PHE A 150 0.73 -7.79 4.72
C PHE A 150 -0.71 -8.13 4.39
N VAL A 151 -1.19 -7.61 3.27
CA VAL A 151 -2.35 -8.19 2.60
C VAL A 151 -1.93 -9.56 2.06
N PRO A 152 -2.74 -10.62 2.22
CA PRO A 152 -2.43 -11.94 1.69
C PRO A 152 -1.99 -11.91 0.22
N PHE A 153 -0.96 -12.67 -0.11
CA PHE A 153 -0.30 -12.61 -1.41
C PHE A 153 0.16 -13.98 -1.90
N GLY A 154 0.34 -14.09 -3.22
CA GLY A 154 0.84 -15.30 -3.88
C GLY A 154 1.45 -14.97 -5.24
N GLN A 155 1.85 -15.99 -5.99
CA GLN A 155 2.25 -15.83 -7.38
C GLN A 155 1.01 -15.56 -8.24
N ASP A 156 1.06 -14.52 -9.08
CA ASP A 156 -0.04 -14.14 -9.97
C ASP A 156 0.03 -14.81 -11.35
N ASP A 157 1.23 -15.16 -11.80
CA ASP A 157 1.48 -15.87 -13.05
C ASP A 157 2.81 -16.63 -12.94
N PRO A 158 2.83 -17.85 -12.37
CA PRO A 158 4.08 -18.59 -12.18
C PRO A 158 4.75 -19.00 -13.49
N ALA A 159 3.99 -19.20 -14.57
CA ALA A 159 4.52 -19.63 -15.86
C ALA A 159 5.19 -18.46 -16.59
N GLY A 160 4.50 -17.32 -16.72
CA GLY A 160 5.01 -16.15 -17.43
C GLY A 160 5.89 -15.25 -16.56
N LYS A 161 5.68 -15.22 -15.24
CA LYS A 161 6.40 -14.38 -14.27
C LYS A 161 6.77 -15.17 -13.01
N PRO A 162 7.66 -16.17 -13.09
CA PRO A 162 7.95 -17.12 -12.02
C PRO A 162 8.47 -16.51 -10.71
N ARG A 163 8.92 -15.26 -10.73
CA ARG A 163 9.39 -14.54 -9.53
C ARG A 163 8.41 -13.50 -9.01
N SER A 164 7.28 -13.30 -9.69
CA SER A 164 6.29 -12.29 -9.35
C SER A 164 5.47 -12.68 -8.15
N LEU A 165 5.21 -11.71 -7.28
CA LEU A 165 4.27 -11.81 -6.17
C LEU A 165 3.32 -10.63 -6.20
N GLN A 166 2.04 -10.93 -5.95
CA GLN A 166 0.95 -9.97 -5.97
C GLN A 166 0.05 -10.23 -4.76
N ALA A 167 -0.25 -9.15 -4.01
CA ALA A 167 -1.28 -9.17 -2.99
C ALA A 167 -2.68 -9.25 -3.61
N ASP A 168 -3.55 -10.00 -2.96
CA ASP A 168 -4.98 -10.00 -3.25
C ASP A 168 -5.63 -8.73 -2.70
N PHE A 169 -5.76 -7.74 -3.58
CA PHE A 169 -6.30 -6.42 -3.26
C PHE A 169 -7.72 -6.45 -2.70
N THR A 170 -8.49 -7.53 -2.95
CA THR A 170 -9.84 -7.67 -2.38
C THR A 170 -9.82 -7.86 -0.86
N GLN A 171 -8.68 -8.28 -0.30
CA GLN A 171 -8.49 -8.52 1.13
C GLN A 171 -7.88 -7.32 1.88
N VAL A 172 -7.71 -6.15 1.22
CA VAL A 172 -7.11 -4.96 1.84
C VAL A 172 -7.90 -4.51 3.08
N THR A 173 -9.22 -4.41 3.00
CA THR A 173 -10.05 -3.97 4.13
C THR A 173 -10.02 -4.98 5.27
N GLN A 174 -10.00 -6.29 4.99
CA GLN A 174 -9.85 -7.33 6.01
C GLN A 174 -8.47 -7.28 6.68
N ALA A 175 -7.41 -7.00 5.92
CA ALA A 175 -6.06 -6.84 6.44
C ALA A 175 -5.94 -5.60 7.33
N VAL A 176 -6.61 -4.50 6.98
CA VAL A 176 -6.72 -3.31 7.83
C VAL A 176 -7.38 -3.66 9.17
N GLU A 177 -8.48 -4.40 9.17
CA GLU A 177 -9.14 -4.77 10.44
C GLU A 177 -8.30 -5.69 11.32
N ALA A 178 -7.60 -6.66 10.71
CA ALA A 178 -6.66 -7.49 11.45
C ALA A 178 -5.53 -6.64 12.06
N ALA A 179 -4.96 -5.72 11.28
CA ALA A 179 -3.87 -4.85 11.69
C ALA A 179 -4.27 -3.90 12.84
N ARG A 180 -5.50 -3.36 12.83
CA ARG A 180 -6.06 -2.56 13.95
C ARG A 180 -6.10 -3.33 15.26
N GLN A 181 -6.23 -4.64 15.20
CA GLN A 181 -6.25 -5.53 16.36
C GLN A 181 -4.86 -6.08 16.71
N GLY A 182 -3.80 -5.61 16.03
CA GLY A 182 -2.44 -6.08 16.26
C GLY A 182 -2.14 -7.45 15.64
N ARG A 183 -2.93 -7.88 14.64
CA ARG A 183 -2.91 -9.24 14.08
C ARG A 183 -2.56 -9.22 12.60
N GLN A 184 -1.73 -10.15 12.14
CA GLN A 184 -1.59 -10.46 10.72
C GLN A 184 -2.83 -11.23 10.24
N LEU A 185 -3.43 -10.81 9.13
CA LEU A 185 -4.50 -11.57 8.47
C LEU A 185 -3.94 -12.92 7.97
N GLN A 186 -4.70 -14.00 8.19
CA GLN A 186 -4.32 -15.35 7.80
C GLN A 186 -5.39 -15.98 6.89
N PRO A 187 -5.01 -16.85 5.93
CA PRO A 187 -3.64 -17.19 5.57
C PRO A 187 -2.93 -16.02 4.86
N ILE A 188 -1.67 -15.75 5.19
CA ILE A 188 -0.87 -14.72 4.52
C ILE A 188 -0.37 -15.16 3.13
N LEU A 189 -0.03 -16.45 2.97
CA LEU A 189 0.39 -17.02 1.69
C LEU A 189 -0.80 -17.70 1.02
N LEU A 190 -1.12 -17.24 -0.18
CA LEU A 190 -2.19 -17.79 -1.00
C LEU A 190 -1.64 -18.89 -1.91
N GLY A 191 -2.48 -19.90 -2.17
CA GLY A 191 -2.19 -20.90 -3.20
C GLY A 191 -2.14 -20.29 -4.58
N CYS A 192 -1.37 -20.90 -5.48
CA CYS A 192 -1.38 -20.53 -6.88
C CYS A 192 -2.76 -20.85 -7.50
N PRO A 193 -3.34 -19.98 -8.35
CA PRO A 193 -4.44 -20.39 -9.22
C PRO A 193 -4.01 -21.65 -9.97
N ALA A 194 -4.83 -22.69 -9.97
CA ALA A 194 -4.52 -23.90 -10.72
C ALA A 194 -4.26 -23.51 -12.19
N ALA A 195 -3.17 -23.99 -12.77
CA ALA A 195 -2.99 -23.87 -14.21
C ALA A 195 -4.14 -24.63 -14.87
N GLU A 196 -5.02 -23.91 -15.58
CA GLU A 196 -5.93 -24.56 -16.52
C GLU A 196 -5.02 -25.24 -17.57
N GLY A 197 -4.97 -26.57 -17.51
CA GLY A 197 -4.17 -27.41 -18.40
C GLY A 197 -4.77 -27.56 -19.78
#